data_AF-A0A935P661-F1
#
_entry.id   AF-A0A935P661-F1
#
_cell.length_a   1.000
_cell.length_b   1.000
_cell.length_c   1.000
_cell.angle_alpha   90.00
_cell.angle_beta   90.00
_cell.angle_gamma   90.00
#
_symmetry.space_group_name_H-M   'P 1'
#
loop_
_entity.id
_entity.type
_entity.pdbx_description
1 polymer ?
#
loop_
_entity_poly.entity_id
_entity_poly.type
_entity_poly.pdbx_seq_one_letter_code
_entity_poly.pdbx_strand_id
1 'polypeptide(L)'
;MKAPRASRGGILLDLFLIAALCAGGIALWVSRARWAPSLKRAVPGATAPTVPGAPERDWGARAAATQGWVRAFLSDAGVGDADVLKAYNAERREGDSVWVESTLEIRARRGFSSGRFLARLAPRLHHERLVVLNDAPTAGRWLLELGEGARIYQRLIFILS
;
A
#
# COMPACT_ATOMS: atom_id res chain seq x y z
N MET A 1 8.93 16.34 -70.27
CA MET A 1 8.99 15.29 -69.22
C MET A 1 9.56 15.92 -67.96
N LYS A 2 8.79 16.00 -66.87
CA LYS A 2 9.18 16.66 -65.60
C LYS A 2 9.23 15.59 -64.52
N ALA A 3 10.39 15.46 -63.86
CA ALA A 3 10.62 14.50 -62.77
C ALA A 3 9.78 14.82 -61.52
N PRO A 4 9.37 13.81 -60.72
CA PRO A 4 8.61 14.03 -59.50
C PRO A 4 9.47 14.66 -58.40
N ARG A 5 8.96 15.74 -57.81
CA ARG A 5 9.52 16.38 -56.62
C ARG A 5 9.35 15.45 -55.43
N ALA A 6 10.46 15.01 -54.85
CA ALA A 6 10.48 14.31 -53.56
C ALA A 6 9.94 15.24 -52.47
N SER A 7 8.82 14.84 -51.85
CA SER A 7 8.20 15.47 -50.68
C SER A 7 9.09 15.33 -49.45
N ARG A 8 10.11 16.20 -49.32
CA ARG A 8 11.00 16.29 -48.14
C ARG A 8 10.33 16.97 -46.93
N GLY A 9 9.08 16.62 -46.62
CA GLY A 9 8.31 17.22 -45.52
C GLY A 9 7.98 16.28 -44.36
N GLY A 10 8.13 14.96 -44.51
CA GLY A 10 7.66 13.98 -43.52
C GLY A 10 8.61 13.66 -42.37
N ILE A 11 9.93 13.77 -42.60
CA ILE A 11 10.94 13.26 -41.65
C ILE A 11 10.95 14.07 -40.33
N LEU A 12 10.75 15.39 -40.40
CA LEU A 12 10.70 16.24 -39.21
C LEU A 12 9.45 15.97 -38.37
N LEU A 13 8.31 15.68 -39.02
CA LEU A 13 7.07 15.34 -38.34
C LEU A 13 7.19 13.98 -37.63
N ASP A 14 7.78 12.99 -38.30
CA ASP A 14 8.00 11.66 -37.74
C ASP A 14 8.96 11.70 -36.53
N LEU A 15 10.03 12.49 -36.61
CA LEU A 15 10.96 12.69 -35.48
C LEU A 15 10.27 13.37 -34.29
N PHE A 16 9.37 14.33 -34.54
CA PHE A 16 8.62 15.01 -33.49
C PHE A 16 7.62 14.05 -32.81
N LEU A 17 6.96 13.19 -33.58
CA LEU A 17 6.04 12.16 -33.08
C LEU A 17 6.76 11.13 -32.22
N ILE A 18 7.95 10.66 -32.64
CA ILE A 18 8.78 9.75 -31.85
C ILE A 18 9.21 10.42 -30.55
N ALA A 19 9.68 11.68 -30.59
CA ALA A 19 10.08 12.41 -29.39
C ALA A 19 8.91 12.62 -28.43
N ALA A 20 7.71 12.94 -28.93
CA ALA A 20 6.50 13.10 -28.13
C ALA A 20 6.05 11.80 -27.47
N LEU A 21 6.14 10.66 -28.18
CA LEU A 21 5.84 9.34 -27.63
C LEU A 21 6.86 8.92 -26.56
N CYS A 22 8.15 9.19 -26.77
CA CYS A 22 9.18 8.96 -25.77
C CYS A 22 8.98 9.84 -24.53
N ALA A 23 8.67 11.13 -24.71
CA ALA A 23 8.39 12.04 -23.59
C ALA A 23 7.13 11.63 -22.81
N GLY A 24 6.06 11.22 -23.50
CA GLY A 24 4.85 10.69 -22.88
C GLY A 24 5.09 9.40 -22.10
N GLY A 25 5.87 8.47 -22.66
CA GLY A 25 6.27 7.24 -21.99
C GLY A 25 7.12 7.49 -20.74
N ILE A 26 8.06 8.44 -20.80
CA ILE A 26 8.88 8.86 -19.65
C ILE A 26 8.01 9.56 -18.60
N ALA A 27 7.07 10.43 -18.98
CA ALA A 27 6.16 11.07 -18.03
C ALA A 27 5.24 10.05 -17.34
N LEU A 28 4.76 9.04 -18.09
CA LEU A 28 3.96 7.94 -17.54
C LEU A 28 4.81 7.04 -16.61
N TRP A 29 6.07 6.79 -16.95
CA TRP A 29 7.00 6.03 -16.13
C TRP A 29 7.43 6.79 -14.86
N VAL A 30 7.73 8.08 -14.96
CA VAL A 30 8.10 8.94 -13.83
C VAL A 30 6.91 9.19 -12.91
N SER A 31 5.69 9.34 -13.44
CA SER A 31 4.48 9.37 -12.61
C SER A 31 4.26 8.02 -11.92
N ARG A 32 4.34 6.87 -12.61
CA ARG A 32 4.28 5.57 -11.93
C ARG A 32 5.39 5.38 -10.89
N ALA A 33 6.62 5.81 -11.17
CA ALA A 33 7.77 5.71 -10.28
C ALA A 33 7.66 6.65 -9.06
N ARG A 34 7.09 7.85 -9.24
CA ARG A 34 6.79 8.78 -8.12
C ARG A 34 5.75 8.24 -7.15
N TRP A 35 4.85 7.37 -7.62
CA TRP A 35 3.88 6.67 -6.77
C TRP A 35 4.36 5.28 -6.32
N ALA A 36 5.57 4.86 -6.73
CA ALA A 36 6.15 3.57 -6.39
C ALA A 36 7.38 3.59 -5.44
N PRO A 37 7.55 4.50 -4.47
CA PRO A 37 8.51 4.27 -3.40
C PRO A 37 7.79 3.79 -2.14
N SER A 38 7.48 2.49 -2.07
CA SER A 38 7.30 1.76 -0.80
C SER A 38 7.40 0.23 -0.95
N LEU A 39 7.26 -0.33 -2.16
CA LEU A 39 7.45 -1.77 -2.38
C LEU A 39 8.90 -2.08 -2.77
N LYS A 40 9.87 -1.68 -1.93
CA LYS A 40 11.18 -2.33 -1.98
C LYS A 40 11.01 -3.71 -1.37
N ARG A 41 11.10 -4.74 -2.22
CA ARG A 41 11.31 -6.14 -1.82
C ARG A 41 12.30 -6.17 -0.66
N ALA A 42 11.87 -6.72 0.48
CA ALA A 42 12.78 -7.13 1.53
C ALA A 42 13.74 -8.17 0.92
N VAL A 43 14.99 -7.77 0.74
CA VAL A 43 16.10 -8.70 0.48
C VAL A 43 16.36 -9.43 1.80
N PRO A 44 16.30 -10.77 1.85
CA PRO A 44 16.70 -11.48 3.06
C PRO A 44 18.21 -11.29 3.22
N GLY A 45 18.62 -10.52 4.24
CA GLY A 45 20.03 -10.34 4.62
C GLY A 45 20.59 -8.92 4.60
N ALA A 46 19.80 -7.90 4.26
CA ALA A 46 20.26 -6.50 4.42
C ALA A 46 19.93 -6.01 5.84
N THR A 47 20.96 -5.87 6.67
CA THR A 47 20.89 -5.23 8.00
C THR A 47 20.24 -3.86 7.84
N ALA A 48 19.04 -3.69 8.40
CA ALA A 48 18.34 -2.41 8.35
C ALA A 48 19.21 -1.32 8.98
N PRO A 49 19.27 -0.10 8.42
CA PRO A 49 19.96 1.00 9.06
C PRO A 49 19.27 1.29 10.39
N THR A 50 19.98 1.05 11.49
CA THR A 50 19.55 1.38 12.85
C THR A 50 19.38 2.89 12.94
N VAL A 51 18.14 3.35 12.87
CA VAL A 51 17.78 4.73 13.21
C VAL A 51 18.13 4.92 14.69
N PRO A 52 19.00 5.88 15.07
CA PRO A 52 19.34 6.08 16.47
C PRO A 52 18.11 6.53 17.27
N GLY A 53 17.81 5.79 18.34
CA GLY A 53 17.11 6.24 19.54
C GLY A 53 15.87 7.11 19.33
N ALA A 54 14.78 6.53 18.83
CA ALA A 54 13.47 7.02 19.25
C ALA A 54 13.31 6.66 20.75
N PRO A 55 12.79 7.57 21.60
CA PRO A 55 12.50 7.24 23.00
C PRO A 55 11.66 5.96 23.04
N GLU A 56 11.93 5.12 24.03
CA GLU A 56 11.31 3.81 24.28
C GLU A 56 9.84 3.83 23.82
N ARG A 57 9.61 3.38 22.59
CA ARG A 57 8.28 3.46 22.00
C ARG A 57 7.47 2.38 22.70
N ASP A 58 6.49 2.80 23.49
CA ASP A 58 5.47 1.90 24.00
C ASP A 58 4.70 1.33 22.79
N TRP A 59 5.17 0.16 22.35
CA TRP A 59 4.61 -0.55 21.22
C TRP A 59 3.19 -1.02 21.50
N GLY A 60 2.85 -1.26 22.78
CA GLY A 60 1.50 -1.56 23.23
C GLY A 60 0.57 -0.38 22.99
N ALA A 61 0.92 0.81 23.47
CA ALA A 61 0.16 2.02 23.23
C ALA A 61 0.04 2.34 21.73
N ARG A 62 1.11 2.14 20.96
CA ARG A 62 1.11 2.37 19.50
C ARG A 62 0.19 1.40 18.76
N ALA A 63 0.22 0.12 19.13
CA ALA A 63 -0.67 -0.89 18.57
C ALA A 63 -2.14 -0.58 18.90
N ALA A 64 -2.44 -0.27 20.16
CA ALA A 64 -3.79 0.09 20.61
C ALA A 64 -4.34 1.32 19.88
N ALA A 65 -3.54 2.39 19.79
CA ALA A 65 -3.91 3.59 19.02
C ALA A 65 -4.16 3.27 17.54
N THR A 66 -3.32 2.40 16.94
CA THR A 66 -3.47 1.97 15.56
C THR A 66 -4.79 1.23 15.34
N GLN A 67 -5.10 0.29 16.21
CA GLN A 67 -6.32 -0.50 16.15
C GLN A 67 -7.56 0.39 16.31
N GLY A 68 -7.52 1.37 17.21
CA GLY A 68 -8.60 2.33 17.42
C GLY A 68 -8.95 3.12 16.16
N TRP A 69 -7.96 3.72 15.49
CA TRP A 69 -8.26 4.50 14.28
C TRP A 69 -8.58 3.60 13.08
N VAL A 70 -8.00 2.40 12.96
CA VAL A 70 -8.37 1.46 11.88
C VAL A 70 -9.83 1.06 12.02
N ARG A 71 -10.32 0.83 13.24
CA ARG A 71 -11.75 0.60 13.49
C ARG A 71 -12.61 1.78 13.04
N ALA A 72 -12.24 3.00 13.37
CA ALA A 72 -12.93 4.20 12.90
C ALA A 72 -12.94 4.29 11.37
N PHE A 73 -11.80 4.06 10.72
CA PHE A 73 -11.68 4.06 9.26
C PHE A 73 -12.57 2.99 8.60
N LEU A 74 -12.64 1.78 9.17
CA LEU A 74 -13.51 0.72 8.69
C LEU A 74 -14.98 1.12 8.79
N SER A 75 -15.38 1.71 9.92
CA SER A 75 -16.72 2.26 10.11
C SER A 75 -17.05 3.34 9.07
N ASP A 76 -16.14 4.28 8.82
CA ASP A 76 -16.30 5.33 7.79
C ASP A 76 -16.30 4.77 6.35
N ALA A 77 -15.73 3.59 6.14
CA ALA A 77 -15.82 2.85 4.89
C ALA A 77 -17.13 2.05 4.77
N GLY A 78 -18.01 2.11 5.78
CA GLY A 78 -19.27 1.40 5.82
C GLY A 78 -19.12 -0.10 6.13
N VAL A 79 -18.05 -0.48 6.83
CA VAL A 79 -17.83 -1.80 7.41
C VAL A 79 -18.27 -1.75 8.86
N GLY A 80 -19.41 -2.36 9.17
CA GLY A 80 -19.95 -2.43 10.53
C GLY A 80 -19.61 -3.75 11.22
N ASP A 81 -20.05 -3.90 12.47
CA ASP A 81 -19.84 -5.14 13.24
C ASP A 81 -20.50 -6.37 12.58
N ALA A 82 -21.61 -6.17 11.87
CA ALA A 82 -22.28 -7.23 11.11
C ALA A 82 -21.42 -7.77 9.94
N ASP A 83 -20.45 -6.99 9.47
CA ASP A 83 -19.50 -7.41 8.45
C ASP A 83 -18.28 -8.12 9.05
N VAL A 84 -18.05 -8.01 10.36
CA VAL A 84 -16.92 -8.67 11.04
C VAL A 84 -17.30 -10.11 11.39
N LEU A 85 -16.66 -11.06 10.72
CA LEU A 85 -16.89 -12.49 10.92
C LEU A 85 -16.17 -13.01 12.16
N LYS A 86 -14.93 -12.55 12.37
CA LYS A 86 -14.11 -12.88 13.53
C LYS A 86 -13.21 -11.71 13.90
N ALA A 87 -12.98 -11.58 15.20
CA ALA A 87 -11.98 -10.68 15.75
C ALA A 87 -11.20 -11.43 16.83
N TYR A 88 -9.87 -11.38 16.77
CA TYR A 88 -9.02 -11.99 17.78
C TYR A 88 -7.70 -11.25 17.89
N ASN A 89 -7.12 -11.32 19.08
CA ASN A 89 -5.88 -10.64 19.42
C ASN A 89 -4.81 -11.67 19.80
N ALA A 90 -3.56 -11.37 19.46
CA ALA A 90 -2.40 -12.15 19.87
C ALA A 90 -1.35 -11.21 20.46
N GLU A 91 -0.92 -11.48 21.69
CA GLU A 91 0.23 -10.80 22.27
C GLU A 91 1.52 -11.30 21.61
N ARG A 92 2.41 -10.37 21.29
CA ARG A 92 3.73 -10.63 20.72
C ARG A 92 4.78 -10.06 21.65
N ARG A 93 5.88 -10.81 21.77
CA ARG A 93 7.07 -10.40 22.53
C ARG A 93 8.30 -10.62 21.66
N GLU A 94 9.15 -9.60 21.59
CA GLU A 94 10.44 -9.66 20.90
C GLU A 94 11.47 -8.92 21.76
N GLY A 95 12.37 -9.67 22.40
CA GLY A 95 13.20 -9.13 23.48
C GLY A 95 12.32 -8.55 24.60
N ASP A 96 12.60 -7.31 24.98
CA ASP A 96 11.83 -6.57 26.00
C ASP A 96 10.61 -5.84 25.44
N SER A 97 10.39 -5.89 24.11
CA SER A 97 9.25 -5.23 23.47
C SER A 97 8.01 -6.13 23.48
N VAL A 98 6.87 -5.57 23.89
CA VAL A 98 5.56 -6.26 23.89
C VAL A 98 4.53 -5.43 23.13
N TRP A 99 3.73 -6.07 22.27
CA TRP A 99 2.58 -5.44 21.61
C TRP A 99 1.48 -6.46 21.33
N VAL A 100 0.30 -5.97 20.96
CA VAL A 100 -0.84 -6.81 20.59
C VAL A 100 -1.09 -6.69 19.09
N GLU A 101 -1.13 -7.83 18.41
CA GLU A 101 -1.64 -7.96 17.05
C GLU A 101 -3.15 -8.17 17.10
N SER A 102 -3.92 -7.27 16.48
CA SER A 102 -5.36 -7.47 16.27
C SER A 102 -5.59 -8.03 14.87
N THR A 103 -6.44 -9.05 14.74
CA THR A 103 -6.89 -9.58 13.45
C THR A 103 -8.39 -9.45 13.31
N LEU A 104 -8.82 -8.93 12.17
CA LEU A 104 -10.24 -8.85 11.78
C LEU A 104 -10.46 -9.63 10.48
N GLU A 105 -11.31 -10.64 10.55
CA GLU A 105 -11.89 -11.29 9.37
C GLU A 105 -13.19 -10.55 9.03
N ILE A 106 -13.26 -9.98 7.83
CA ILE A 106 -14.31 -9.07 7.39
C ILE A 106 -14.95 -9.63 6.13
N ARG A 107 -16.28 -9.72 6.07
CA ARG A 107 -17.01 -9.99 4.84
C ARG A 107 -16.91 -8.77 3.93
N ALA A 108 -16.30 -8.94 2.76
CA ALA A 108 -16.27 -7.87 1.78
C ALA A 108 -17.67 -7.66 1.20
N ARG A 109 -18.10 -6.39 1.13
CA ARG A 109 -19.36 -6.03 0.48
C ARG A 109 -19.24 -6.21 -1.04
N ARG A 110 -20.36 -6.44 -1.72
CA ARG A 110 -20.40 -6.56 -3.19
C ARG A 110 -19.78 -5.31 -3.83
N GLY A 111 -18.87 -5.52 -4.78
CA GLY A 111 -18.16 -4.43 -5.46
C GLY A 111 -16.98 -3.84 -4.67
N PHE A 112 -16.56 -4.49 -3.58
CA PHE A 112 -15.34 -4.14 -2.86
C PHE A 112 -14.12 -4.14 -3.81
N SER A 113 -13.28 -3.12 -3.67
CA SER A 113 -12.05 -2.95 -4.44
C SER A 113 -10.90 -2.65 -3.49
N SER A 114 -9.95 -3.58 -3.38
CA SER A 114 -8.75 -3.44 -2.57
C SER A 114 -7.96 -2.17 -2.93
N GLY A 115 -7.80 -1.88 -4.22
CA GLY A 115 -7.10 -0.67 -4.68
C GLY A 115 -7.77 0.63 -4.22
N ARG A 116 -9.11 0.73 -4.29
CA ARG A 116 -9.83 1.93 -3.79
C ARG A 116 -9.75 2.04 -2.27
N PHE A 117 -9.84 0.91 -1.57
CA PHE A 117 -9.70 0.87 -0.13
C PHE A 117 -8.31 1.34 0.32
N LEU A 118 -7.25 0.81 -0.30
CA LEU A 118 -5.87 1.24 -0.06
C LEU A 118 -5.64 2.71 -0.36
N ALA A 119 -6.14 3.22 -1.49
CA ALA A 119 -5.99 4.62 -1.85
C ALA A 119 -6.63 5.55 -0.80
N ARG A 120 -7.78 5.16 -0.21
CA ARG A 120 -8.40 5.90 0.89
C ARG A 120 -7.64 5.79 2.20
N LEU A 121 -7.00 4.65 2.46
CA LEU A 121 -6.26 4.37 3.69
C LEU A 121 -4.88 5.05 3.71
N ALA A 122 -4.23 5.17 2.54
CA ALA A 122 -2.85 5.62 2.40
C ALA A 122 -2.54 6.99 3.05
N PRO A 123 -3.39 8.04 2.94
CA PRO A 123 -3.13 9.31 3.61
C PRO A 123 -3.04 9.17 5.14
N ARG A 124 -3.89 8.31 5.73
CA ARG A 124 -3.89 8.08 7.18
C ARG A 124 -2.67 7.29 7.62
N LEU A 125 -2.27 6.26 6.86
CA LEU A 125 -1.02 5.53 7.11
C LEU A 125 0.20 6.45 7.08
N HIS A 126 0.26 7.35 6.10
CA HIS A 126 1.35 8.32 6.01
C HIS A 126 1.39 9.27 7.22
N HIS A 127 0.23 9.83 7.59
CA HIS A 127 0.10 10.71 8.76
C HIS A 127 0.54 10.01 10.05
N GLU A 128 0.12 8.76 10.24
CA GLU A 128 0.48 7.93 11.38
C GLU A 128 1.85 7.26 11.24
N ARG A 129 2.65 7.57 10.22
CA ARG A 129 3.97 6.95 9.98
C ARG A 129 3.93 5.40 10.01
N LEU A 130 2.81 4.82 9.59
CA LEU A 130 2.61 3.38 9.45
C LEU A 130 2.81 2.96 8.00
N VAL A 131 3.10 1.67 7.81
CA VAL A 131 3.27 1.08 6.49
C VAL A 131 2.35 -0.12 6.31
N VAL A 132 2.05 -0.43 5.05
CA VAL A 132 1.49 -1.73 4.67
C VAL A 132 2.66 -2.72 4.62
N LEU A 133 2.66 -3.68 5.55
CA LEU A 133 3.68 -4.73 5.63
C LEU A 133 3.39 -5.88 4.67
N ASN A 134 2.11 -6.15 4.43
CA ASN A 134 1.66 -7.19 3.52
C ASN A 134 0.37 -6.75 2.83
N ASP A 135 0.31 -6.95 1.51
CA ASP A 135 -0.84 -6.70 0.64
C ASP A 135 -0.94 -7.89 -0.32
N ALA A 136 -1.72 -8.89 0.08
CA ALA A 136 -1.75 -10.19 -0.58
C ALA A 136 -3.19 -10.61 -0.93
N PRO A 137 -3.56 -10.59 -2.22
CA PRO A 137 -4.74 -11.32 -2.67
C PRO A 137 -4.45 -12.83 -2.66
N THR A 138 -5.32 -13.62 -2.03
CA THR A 138 -5.34 -15.08 -2.14
C THR A 138 -6.73 -15.50 -2.65
N ALA A 139 -6.90 -16.70 -3.22
CA ALA A 139 -8.21 -17.16 -3.71
C ALA A 139 -9.34 -16.89 -2.69
N GLY A 140 -10.31 -16.05 -3.08
CA GLY A 140 -11.46 -15.67 -2.26
C GLY A 140 -11.17 -14.77 -1.05
N ARG A 141 -9.95 -14.23 -0.90
CA ARG A 141 -9.60 -13.35 0.22
C ARG A 141 -8.56 -12.30 -0.13
N TRP A 142 -8.55 -11.20 0.62
CA TRP A 142 -7.52 -10.18 0.54
C TRP A 142 -6.98 -9.88 1.94
N LEU A 143 -5.68 -10.12 2.12
CA LEU A 143 -4.97 -9.91 3.38
C LEU A 143 -4.22 -8.59 3.31
N LEU A 144 -4.45 -7.75 4.32
CA LEU A 144 -3.74 -6.51 4.54
C LEU A 144 -3.16 -6.47 5.95
N GLU A 145 -1.85 -6.28 6.08
CA GLU A 145 -1.17 -6.13 7.36
C GLU A 145 -0.62 -4.72 7.50
N LEU A 146 -0.99 -4.05 8.59
CA LEU A 146 -0.60 -2.68 8.91
C LEU A 146 0.30 -2.68 10.14
N GLY A 147 1.37 -1.91 10.09
CA GLY A 147 2.33 -1.89 11.18
C GLY A 147 3.51 -0.96 10.96
N GLU A 148 4.58 -1.21 11.71
CA GLU A 148 5.80 -0.44 11.68
C GLU A 148 7.04 -1.33 11.87
N GLY A 149 8.06 -1.16 11.02
CA GLY A 149 9.21 -2.04 11.00
C GLY A 149 8.79 -3.47 10.65
N ALA A 150 9.09 -4.44 11.52
CA ALA A 150 8.63 -5.82 11.40
C ALA A 150 7.37 -6.13 12.25
N ARG A 151 6.81 -5.14 12.95
CA ARG A 151 5.73 -5.33 13.92
C ARG A 151 4.38 -5.09 13.28
N ILE A 152 3.54 -6.12 13.28
CA ILE A 152 2.17 -6.02 12.83
C ILE A 152 1.32 -5.52 14.01
N TYR A 153 0.49 -4.50 13.79
CA TYR A 153 -0.46 -4.02 14.80
C TYR A 153 -1.89 -4.42 14.47
N GLN A 154 -2.22 -4.41 13.17
CA GLN A 154 -3.54 -4.75 12.68
C GLN A 154 -3.44 -5.58 11.41
N ARG A 155 -4.14 -6.71 11.40
CA ARG A 155 -4.35 -7.58 10.25
C ARG A 155 -5.82 -7.49 9.84
N LEU A 156 -6.08 -7.21 8.57
CA LEU A 156 -7.41 -7.19 7.98
C LEU A 156 -7.47 -8.29 6.92
N ILE A 157 -8.45 -9.20 7.05
CA ILE A 157 -8.67 -10.30 6.12
C ILE A 157 -10.06 -10.11 5.53
N PHE A 158 -10.13 -9.58 4.31
CA PHE A 158 -11.38 -9.43 3.60
C PHE A 158 -11.73 -10.74 2.89
N ILE A 159 -12.87 -11.34 3.22
CA ILE A 159 -13.42 -12.50 2.52
C ILE A 159 -14.20 -11.99 1.31
N LEU A 160 -13.70 -12.28 0.11
CA LEU A 160 -14.23 -11.82 -1.16
C LEU A 160 -15.29 -12.81 -1.65
N SER A 161 -16.52 -12.32 -1.82
CA SER A 161 -17.67 -13.06 -2.36
C SER A 161 -17.82 -12.89 -3.86
#